data_AF-A0A166JTJ6-F1
#
_entry.id   AF-A0A166JTJ6-F1
#
_cell.length_a   1.000
_cell.length_b   1.000
_cell.length_c   1.000
_cell.angle_alpha   90.00
_cell.angle_beta   90.00
_cell.angle_gamma   90.00
#
_symmetry.space_group_name_H-M   'P 1'
#
loop_
_entity.id
_entity.type
_entity.pdbx_description
1 polymer ?
#
loop_
_entity_poly.entity_id
_entity_poly.type
_entity_poly.pdbx_seq_one_letter_code
_entity_poly.pdbx_strand_id
1 'polypeptide(L)'
;MAAIFGKPADTVDFGGEVNYDGYDWFKEPAPARPPPPSQEPPPPQFIPQQDVIEQNAQLEYACAAMPNVLTQRWKAFGQVGVLGFCSEFEELHEAVKRLGVDGNMFVQTRTAALTACSTILELELLQDVRLQIILLLLSGLIQKLRRFLDPEPIKPYDDYPQINFPIDPYEFR
;
A
#
# COMPACT_ATOMS: atom_id res chain seq x y z
N MET A 1 32.36 -20.37 32.77
CA MET A 1 31.07 -20.60 32.08
C MET A 1 30.98 -19.67 30.89
N ALA A 2 30.91 -20.21 29.68
CA ALA A 2 30.14 -19.67 28.54
C ALA A 2 30.27 -20.68 27.38
N ALA A 3 29.16 -21.35 27.07
CA ALA A 3 29.02 -22.24 25.93
C ALA A 3 28.77 -21.42 24.66
N ILE A 4 29.39 -21.80 23.53
CA ILE A 4 28.99 -21.31 22.20
C ILE A 4 28.49 -22.51 21.41
N PHE A 5 27.18 -22.48 21.16
CA PHE A 5 26.39 -23.41 20.37
C PHE A 5 26.92 -23.54 18.94
N GLY A 6 27.39 -24.74 18.56
CA GLY A 6 27.47 -25.16 17.16
C GLY A 6 26.19 -25.90 16.80
N LYS A 7 25.41 -25.37 15.84
CA LYS A 7 24.32 -26.12 15.22
C LYS A 7 24.90 -27.39 14.59
N PRO A 8 24.40 -28.59 14.88
CA PRO A 8 24.76 -29.75 14.07
C PRO A 8 24.20 -29.52 12.66
N ALA A 9 25.12 -29.49 11.68
CA ALA A 9 24.76 -29.49 10.28
C ALA A 9 24.04 -30.81 10.00
N ASP A 10 22.74 -30.73 9.75
CA ASP A 10 21.94 -31.84 9.27
C ASP A 10 22.47 -32.18 7.87
N THR A 11 23.39 -33.13 7.82
CA THR A 11 24.05 -33.58 6.60
C THR A 11 23.11 -34.59 5.98
N VAL A 12 22.45 -34.18 4.89
CA VAL A 12 21.62 -35.07 4.08
C VAL A 12 22.56 -36.15 3.51
N ASP A 13 22.46 -37.35 4.06
CA ASP A 13 23.19 -38.54 3.61
C ASP A 13 22.64 -38.99 2.25
N PHE A 14 23.21 -38.46 1.18
CA PHE A 14 23.00 -38.97 -0.17
C PHE A 14 23.81 -40.25 -0.32
N GLY A 15 23.20 -41.38 0.07
CA GLY A 15 23.82 -42.70 0.00
C GLY A 15 24.44 -42.99 -1.37
N GLY A 16 25.70 -43.45 -1.35
CA GLY A 16 26.47 -43.91 -2.50
C GLY A 16 27.41 -42.85 -3.04
N GLU A 17 28.72 -43.09 -2.92
CA GLU A 17 29.76 -42.25 -3.52
C GLU A 17 29.61 -42.25 -5.05
N VAL A 18 28.86 -41.29 -5.57
CA VAL A 18 28.78 -41.05 -7.02
C VAL A 18 30.16 -40.56 -7.44
N ASN A 19 30.85 -41.34 -8.27
CA ASN A 19 32.19 -40.98 -8.71
C ASN A 19 32.11 -39.76 -9.66
N TYR A 20 32.58 -38.61 -9.18
CA TYR A 20 32.64 -37.35 -9.93
C TYR A 20 33.99 -37.13 -10.64
N ASP A 21 34.83 -38.16 -10.81
CA ASP A 21 36.18 -38.00 -11.35
C ASP A 21 36.29 -37.45 -12.79
N GLY A 22 35.16 -37.31 -13.50
CA GLY A 22 35.09 -36.72 -14.84
C GLY A 22 34.39 -35.35 -14.92
N TYR A 23 33.95 -34.76 -13.81
CA TYR A 23 33.26 -33.47 -13.79
C TYR A 23 34.15 -32.39 -13.14
N ASP A 24 34.25 -31.23 -13.79
CA ASP A 24 35.03 -30.08 -13.30
C ASP A 24 34.36 -29.34 -12.12
N TRP A 25 33.14 -29.73 -11.77
CA TRP A 25 32.47 -29.19 -10.59
C TRP A 25 33.17 -29.73 -9.34
N PHE A 26 33.59 -28.81 -8.46
CA PHE A 26 34.20 -29.09 -7.15
C PHE A 26 35.66 -29.59 -7.16
N LYS A 27 36.38 -29.55 -8.28
CA LYS A 27 37.78 -30.03 -8.38
C LYS A 27 38.88 -29.02 -7.98
N GLU A 28 38.52 -27.84 -7.47
CA GLU A 28 39.51 -26.84 -7.07
C GLU A 28 39.08 -26.12 -5.79
N PRO A 29 39.95 -25.95 -4.77
CA PRO A 29 39.63 -25.09 -3.65
C PRO A 29 39.35 -23.69 -4.22
N ALA A 30 38.22 -23.09 -3.83
CA ALA A 30 37.83 -21.78 -4.32
C ALA A 30 39.03 -20.82 -4.21
N PRO A 31 39.35 -20.05 -5.28
CA PRO A 31 40.48 -19.13 -5.25
C PRO A 31 40.36 -18.23 -4.02
N ALA A 32 41.50 -17.92 -3.40
CA ALA A 32 41.55 -17.07 -2.21
C ALA A 32 40.75 -15.80 -2.49
N ARG A 33 39.69 -15.57 -1.69
CA ARG A 33 38.80 -14.42 -1.87
C ARG A 33 39.67 -13.16 -1.83
N PRO A 34 39.63 -12.28 -2.86
CA PRO A 34 40.34 -11.02 -2.79
C PRO A 34 39.93 -10.29 -1.50
N PRO A 35 40.84 -9.52 -0.89
CA PRO A 35 40.50 -8.73 0.29
C PRO A 35 39.23 -7.93 -0.02
N PRO A 36 38.28 -7.84 0.92
CA PRO A 36 37.04 -7.11 0.68
C PRO A 36 37.41 -5.70 0.19
N PRO A 37 36.76 -5.21 -0.89
CA PRO A 37 37.01 -3.85 -1.37
C PRO A 37 36.86 -2.90 -0.19
N SER A 38 37.75 -1.91 -0.10
CA SER A 38 37.68 -0.84 0.90
C SER A 38 36.23 -0.37 0.99
N GLN A 39 35.64 -0.46 2.18
CA GLN A 39 34.24 -0.07 2.41
C GLN A 39 34.04 1.33 1.84
N GLU A 40 33.19 1.46 0.82
CA GLU A 40 32.74 2.77 0.37
C GLU A 40 32.14 3.50 1.58
N PRO A 41 32.42 4.81 1.73
CA PRO A 41 31.82 5.58 2.81
C PRO A 41 30.30 5.40 2.75
N PRO A 42 29.63 5.22 3.91
CA PRO A 42 28.19 5.05 3.94
C PRO A 42 27.53 6.20 3.19
N PRO A 43 26.49 5.93 2.37
CA PRO A 43 25.83 6.96 1.60
C PRO A 43 25.37 8.08 2.55
N PRO A 44 25.39 9.34 2.11
CA PRO A 44 24.97 10.46 2.94
C PRO A 44 23.54 10.24 3.42
N GLN A 45 23.31 10.46 4.72
CA GLN A 45 22.00 10.33 5.34
C GLN A 45 21.05 11.35 4.70
N PHE A 46 19.96 10.86 4.09
CA PHE A 46 18.93 11.73 3.52
C PHE A 46 18.23 12.51 4.64
N ILE A 47 18.28 13.84 4.57
CA ILE A 47 17.54 14.75 5.45
C ILE A 47 16.46 15.40 4.59
N PRO A 48 15.18 15.06 4.78
CA PRO A 48 14.10 15.69 4.01
C PRO A 48 14.06 17.19 4.28
N GLN A 49 13.69 17.96 3.25
CA GLN A 49 13.47 19.39 3.39
C GLN A 49 12.26 19.66 4.28
N GLN A 50 12.25 20.81 4.97
CA GLN A 50 11.21 21.15 5.95
C GLN A 50 9.82 21.26 5.32
N ASP A 51 9.73 21.77 4.09
CA ASP A 51 8.50 21.84 3.31
C ASP A 51 7.92 20.46 3.00
N VAL A 52 8.77 19.46 2.70
CA VAL A 52 8.35 18.07 2.48
C VAL A 52 7.76 17.48 3.77
N ILE A 53 8.38 17.77 4.92
CA ILE A 53 7.87 17.31 6.23
C ILE A 53 6.47 17.92 6.48
N GLU A 54 6.32 19.22 6.26
CA GLU A 54 5.05 19.93 6.47
C GLU A 54 3.95 19.44 5.51
N GLN A 55 4.28 19.21 4.24
CA GLN A 55 3.33 18.67 3.26
C GLN A 55 2.84 17.27 3.64
N ASN A 56 3.76 16.38 4.06
CA ASN A 56 3.39 15.05 4.55
C ASN A 56 2.47 15.14 5.77
N ALA A 57 2.80 15.99 6.74
CA ALA A 57 1.99 16.17 7.95
C ALA A 57 0.57 16.71 7.64
N GLN A 58 0.46 17.66 6.71
CA GLN A 58 -0.83 18.18 6.26
C GLN A 58 -1.69 17.11 5.60
N LEU A 59 -1.09 16.29 4.73
CA LEU A 59 -1.79 15.21 4.04
C LEU A 59 -2.17 14.09 5.01
N GLU A 60 -1.33 13.76 5.98
CA GLU A 60 -1.65 12.81 7.04
C GLU A 60 -2.86 13.28 7.84
N TYR A 61 -2.87 14.54 8.27
CA TYR A 61 -4.00 15.13 8.97
C TYR A 61 -5.28 15.11 8.12
N ALA A 62 -5.19 15.52 6.86
CA ALA A 62 -6.31 15.50 5.93
C ALA A 62 -6.86 14.08 5.76
N CYS A 63 -5.98 13.08 5.59
CA CYS A 63 -6.37 11.67 5.47
C CYS A 63 -7.10 11.18 6.72
N ALA A 64 -6.56 11.46 7.91
CA ALA A 64 -7.20 11.08 9.18
C ALA A 64 -8.57 11.74 9.39
N ALA A 65 -8.76 12.96 8.86
CA ALA A 65 -10.02 13.69 8.98
C ALA A 65 -11.10 13.20 8.00
N MET A 66 -10.72 12.57 6.87
CA MET A 66 -11.65 12.21 5.80
C MET A 66 -12.91 11.45 6.24
N PRO A 67 -12.83 10.37 7.07
CA PRO A 67 -14.02 9.62 7.44
C PRO A 67 -15.01 10.47 8.25
N ASN A 68 -14.49 11.35 9.10
CA ASN A 68 -15.29 12.26 9.90
C ASN A 68 -15.96 13.33 9.03
N VAL A 69 -15.22 13.92 8.09
CA VAL A 69 -15.75 14.92 7.15
C VAL A 69 -16.85 14.32 6.28
N LEU A 70 -16.64 13.12 5.74
CA LEU A 70 -17.66 12.40 4.95
C LEU A 70 -18.91 12.15 5.79
N THR A 71 -18.75 11.66 7.03
CA THR A 71 -19.87 11.41 7.95
C THR A 71 -20.63 12.69 8.28
N GLN A 72 -19.94 13.80 8.53
CA GLN A 72 -20.56 15.10 8.80
C GLN A 72 -21.33 15.61 7.58
N ARG A 73 -20.77 15.50 6.38
CA ARG A 73 -21.45 15.90 5.13
C ARG A 73 -22.66 15.05 4.83
N TRP A 74 -22.57 13.74 5.08
CA TRP A 74 -23.72 12.84 4.98
C TRP A 74 -24.86 13.30 5.90
N LYS A 75 -24.55 13.61 7.17
CA LYS A 75 -25.56 14.09 8.12
C LYS A 75 -26.17 15.43 7.71
N ALA A 76 -25.39 16.33 7.12
CA ALA A 76 -25.86 17.66 6.74
C ALA A 76 -26.64 17.68 5.42
N PHE A 77 -26.20 16.93 4.41
CA PHE A 77 -26.66 17.06 3.02
C PHE A 77 -27.04 15.72 2.37
N GLY A 78 -27.00 14.62 3.10
CA GLY A 78 -27.27 13.27 2.60
C GLY A 78 -26.34 12.90 1.44
N GLN A 79 -26.92 12.36 0.37
CA GLN A 79 -26.19 11.88 -0.81
C GLN A 79 -25.46 12.99 -1.57
N VAL A 80 -25.99 14.22 -1.57
CA VAL A 80 -25.30 15.38 -2.18
C VAL A 80 -24.03 15.73 -1.40
N GLY A 81 -24.03 15.50 -0.08
CA GLY A 81 -22.83 15.67 0.76
C GLY A 81 -21.71 14.69 0.39
N VAL A 82 -22.06 13.46 0.02
CA VAL A 82 -21.10 12.45 -0.47
C VAL A 82 -20.55 12.86 -1.83
N LEU A 83 -21.41 13.36 -2.73
CA LEU A 83 -20.96 13.85 -4.03
C LEU A 83 -19.99 15.02 -3.89
N GLY A 84 -20.29 16.00 -3.03
CA GLY A 84 -19.38 17.11 -2.74
C GLY A 84 -18.10 16.68 -2.01
N PHE A 85 -18.14 15.59 -1.25
CA PHE A 85 -16.91 14.99 -0.71
C PHE A 85 -16.04 14.40 -1.82
N CYS A 86 -16.63 13.77 -2.85
CA CYS A 86 -15.87 13.17 -3.95
C CYS A 86 -14.97 14.20 -4.67
N SER A 87 -15.45 15.44 -4.87
CA SER A 87 -14.64 16.50 -5.50
C SER A 87 -13.44 16.90 -4.64
N GLU A 88 -13.62 17.03 -3.33
CA GLU A 88 -12.50 17.35 -2.42
C GLU A 88 -11.53 16.17 -2.26
N PHE A 89 -12.06 14.95 -2.31
CA PHE A 89 -11.24 13.74 -2.30
C PHE A 89 -10.37 13.64 -3.55
N GLU A 90 -10.85 14.07 -4.72
CA GLU A 90 -10.04 14.14 -5.95
C GLU A 90 -8.85 15.11 -5.80
N GLU A 91 -9.07 16.28 -5.21
CA GLU A 91 -7.99 17.25 -4.96
C GLU A 91 -6.93 16.69 -4.00
N LEU A 92 -7.38 16.06 -2.91
CA LEU A 92 -6.49 15.38 -1.96
C LEU A 92 -5.72 14.24 -2.64
N HIS A 93 -6.40 13.44 -3.45
CA HIS A 93 -5.81 12.34 -4.20
C HIS A 93 -4.71 12.81 -5.16
N GLU A 94 -4.93 13.91 -5.89
CA GLU A 94 -3.88 14.47 -6.75
C GLU A 94 -2.69 15.02 -5.95
N ALA A 95 -2.92 15.62 -4.78
CA ALA A 95 -1.84 16.06 -3.90
C ALA A 95 -1.00 14.88 -3.37
N VAL A 96 -1.66 13.80 -2.93
CA VAL A 96 -1.00 12.56 -2.50
C VAL A 96 -0.21 11.93 -3.65
N LYS A 97 -0.80 11.87 -4.86
CA LYS A 97 -0.13 11.35 -6.05
C LYS A 97 1.12 12.14 -6.40
N ARG A 98 1.03 13.46 -6.43
CA ARG A 98 2.16 14.34 -6.73
C ARG A 98 3.31 14.09 -5.77
N LEU A 99 3.03 14.06 -4.46
CA LEU A 99 4.05 13.77 -3.44
C LEU A 99 4.71 12.40 -3.62
N GLY A 100 3.94 11.39 -4.01
CA GLY A 100 4.45 10.05 -4.29
C GLY A 100 5.32 9.98 -5.53
N VAL A 101 4.89 10.63 -6.63
CA VAL A 101 5.65 10.70 -7.88
C VAL A 101 6.97 11.46 -7.70
N ASP A 102 6.96 12.52 -6.87
CA ASP A 102 8.16 13.31 -6.55
C ASP A 102 9.13 12.54 -5.62
N GLY A 103 8.78 11.35 -5.14
CA GLY A 103 9.60 10.54 -4.24
C GLY A 103 9.67 11.08 -2.80
N ASN A 104 8.80 12.04 -2.47
CA ASN A 104 8.81 12.77 -1.19
C ASN A 104 7.77 12.23 -0.19
N MET A 105 7.04 11.18 -0.54
CA MET A 105 6.02 10.60 0.33
C MET A 105 6.64 9.76 1.45
N PHE A 106 6.25 10.05 2.68
CA PHE A 106 6.64 9.25 3.84
C PHE A 106 5.77 7.99 3.95
N VAL A 107 6.36 6.93 4.52
CA VAL A 107 5.67 5.66 4.79
C VAL A 107 4.42 5.88 5.66
N GLN A 108 4.51 6.79 6.63
CA GLN A 108 3.40 7.16 7.51
C GLN A 108 2.24 7.77 6.72
N THR A 109 2.53 8.72 5.83
CA THR A 109 1.53 9.34 4.93
C THR A 109 0.85 8.31 4.04
N ARG A 110 1.63 7.40 3.42
CA ARG A 110 1.10 6.28 2.62
C ARG A 110 0.15 5.41 3.45
N THR A 111 0.56 5.05 4.65
CA THR A 111 -0.22 4.20 5.56
C THR A 111 -1.50 4.90 6.03
N ALA A 112 -1.43 6.19 6.36
CA ALA A 112 -2.57 7.00 6.75
C ALA A 112 -3.61 7.09 5.63
N ALA A 113 -3.16 7.30 4.39
CA ALA A 113 -4.04 7.35 3.23
C ALA A 113 -4.73 6.00 2.96
N LEU A 114 -3.99 4.88 2.97
CA LEU A 114 -4.55 3.53 2.83
C LEU A 114 -5.54 3.18 3.95
N THR A 115 -5.20 3.53 5.19
CA THR A 115 -6.07 3.33 6.36
C THR A 115 -7.36 4.10 6.20
N ALA A 116 -7.28 5.38 5.85
CA ALA A 116 -8.47 6.21 5.67
C ALA A 116 -9.37 5.73 4.52
N CYS A 117 -8.78 5.27 3.41
CA CYS A 117 -9.54 4.61 2.33
C CYS A 117 -10.33 3.41 2.84
N SER A 118 -9.74 2.60 3.72
CA SER A 118 -10.39 1.43 4.31
C SER A 118 -11.48 1.81 5.29
N THR A 119 -11.20 2.77 6.20
CA THR A 119 -12.20 3.29 7.12
C THR A 119 -13.42 3.87 6.38
N ILE A 120 -13.22 4.56 5.25
CA ILE A 120 -14.33 5.09 4.45
C ILE A 120 -15.22 3.97 3.91
N LEU A 121 -14.64 2.89 3.37
CA LEU A 121 -15.40 1.77 2.82
C LEU A 121 -16.16 0.98 3.89
N GLU A 122 -15.67 0.98 5.13
CA GLU A 122 -16.33 0.35 6.29
C GLU A 122 -17.49 1.19 6.85
N LEU A 123 -17.69 2.43 6.40
CA LEU A 123 -18.78 3.26 6.90
C LEU A 123 -20.14 2.69 6.48
N GLU A 124 -20.99 2.39 7.47
CA GLU A 124 -22.36 1.89 7.26
C GLU A 124 -23.19 2.82 6.36
N LEU A 125 -22.92 4.13 6.37
CA LEU A 125 -23.63 5.11 5.54
C LEU A 125 -23.55 4.81 4.04
N LEU A 126 -22.51 4.09 3.57
CA LEU A 126 -22.41 3.69 2.16
C LEU A 126 -23.52 2.71 1.77
N GLN A 127 -24.06 1.94 2.71
CA GLN A 127 -25.20 1.06 2.46
C GLN A 127 -26.51 1.85 2.25
N ASP A 128 -26.61 3.06 2.79
CA ASP A 128 -27.78 3.93 2.68
C ASP A 128 -27.79 4.83 1.42
N VAL A 129 -26.69 4.84 0.65
CA VAL A 129 -26.58 5.66 -0.57
C VAL A 129 -27.44 5.04 -1.68
N ARG A 130 -28.62 5.61 -1.91
CA ARG A 130 -29.55 5.13 -2.95
C ARG A 130 -29.02 5.36 -4.36
N LEU A 131 -28.35 6.49 -4.61
CA LEU A 131 -27.75 6.81 -5.92
C LEU A 131 -26.48 5.97 -6.14
N GLN A 132 -26.66 4.81 -6.77
CA GLN A 132 -25.60 3.86 -7.13
C GLN A 132 -24.44 4.50 -7.92
N ILE A 133 -24.71 5.56 -8.69
CA ILE A 133 -23.67 6.31 -9.42
C ILE A 133 -22.67 6.99 -8.48
N ILE A 134 -23.12 7.45 -7.31
CA ILE A 134 -22.26 8.10 -6.31
C ILE A 134 -21.35 7.05 -5.66
N LEU A 135 -21.90 5.86 -5.35
CA LEU A 135 -21.12 4.73 -4.85
C LEU A 135 -20.05 4.29 -5.86
N LEU A 136 -20.42 4.19 -7.14
CA LEU A 136 -19.47 3.88 -8.21
C LEU A 136 -18.36 4.92 -8.29
N LEU A 137 -18.69 6.21 -8.24
CA LEU A 137 -17.72 7.30 -8.28
C LEU A 137 -16.74 7.23 -7.10
N LEU A 138 -17.26 7.21 -5.87
CA LEU A 138 -16.44 7.19 -4.65
C LEU A 138 -15.56 5.94 -4.60
N SER A 139 -16.11 4.76 -4.90
CA SER A 139 -15.36 3.49 -4.93
C SER A 139 -14.28 3.52 -6.01
N GLY A 140 -14.58 4.11 -7.18
CA GLY A 140 -13.61 4.29 -8.26
C GLY A 140 -12.45 5.21 -7.87
N LEU A 141 -12.72 6.28 -7.12
CA LEU A 141 -11.69 7.18 -6.61
C LEU A 141 -10.80 6.50 -5.56
N ILE A 142 -11.42 5.81 -4.61
CA ILE A 142 -10.69 5.04 -3.58
C ILE A 142 -9.84 3.94 -4.23
N GLN A 143 -10.39 3.24 -5.24
CA GLN A 143 -9.65 2.21 -5.96
C GLN A 143 -8.43 2.76 -6.70
N LYS A 144 -8.56 3.93 -7.35
CA LYS A 144 -7.42 4.58 -8.02
C LYS A 144 -6.32 4.95 -7.01
N LEU A 145 -6.70 5.55 -5.88
CA LEU A 145 -5.73 5.93 -4.85
C LEU A 145 -5.05 4.70 -4.24
N ARG A 146 -5.82 3.67 -3.85
CA ARG A 146 -5.28 2.43 -3.31
C ARG A 146 -4.31 1.75 -4.28
N ARG A 147 -4.63 1.66 -5.58
CA ARG A 147 -3.72 1.08 -6.58
C ARG A 147 -2.46 1.91 -6.80
N PHE A 148 -2.57 3.23 -6.71
CA PHE A 148 -1.40 4.11 -6.78
C PHE A 148 -0.48 3.89 -5.57
N LEU A 149 -1.07 3.86 -4.37
CA LEU A 149 -0.32 3.69 -3.14
C LEU A 149 0.19 2.26 -2.99
N ASP A 150 -0.55 1.25 -3.43
CA ASP A 150 -0.24 -0.16 -3.26
C ASP A 150 -0.52 -0.93 -4.57
N PRO A 151 0.44 -0.91 -5.51
CA PRO A 151 0.23 -1.45 -6.85
C PRO A 151 0.19 -2.98 -6.90
N GLU A 152 0.85 -3.66 -5.96
CA GLU A 152 0.89 -5.12 -5.86
C GLU A 152 0.44 -5.54 -4.44
N PRO A 153 -0.87 -5.42 -4.15
CA PRO A 153 -1.37 -5.73 -2.83
C PRO A 153 -1.29 -7.25 -2.59
N ILE A 154 -0.89 -7.66 -1.39
CA ILE A 154 -0.80 -9.07 -0.99
C ILE A 154 -2.16 -9.78 -1.14
N LYS A 155 -3.25 -9.07 -0.84
CA LYS A 155 -4.62 -9.52 -1.06
C LYS A 155 -5.31 -8.55 -2.02
N PRO A 156 -6.04 -9.04 -3.04
CA PRO A 156 -6.84 -8.15 -3.88
C PRO A 156 -7.88 -7.41 -3.03
N TYR A 157 -8.09 -6.13 -3.35
CA TYR A 157 -9.14 -5.31 -2.74
C TYR A 157 -10.52 -5.81 -3.21
N ASP A 158 -11.24 -6.50 -2.33
CA ASP A 158 -12.55 -7.11 -2.54
C ASP A 158 -13.65 -6.47 -1.66
N ASP A 159 -13.32 -5.42 -0.93
CA ASP A 159 -14.13 -4.71 0.08
C ASP A 159 -14.98 -3.56 -0.49
N TYR A 160 -15.06 -3.43 -1.81
CA TYR A 160 -15.85 -2.38 -2.45
C TYR A 160 -17.37 -2.66 -2.38
N PRO A 161 -18.22 -1.64 -2.15
CA PRO A 161 -19.66 -1.78 -2.18
C PRO A 161 -20.16 -2.40 -3.50
N GLN A 162 -21.06 -3.37 -3.39
CA GLN A 162 -21.69 -3.96 -4.57
C GLN A 162 -22.73 -3.00 -5.14
N ILE A 163 -22.62 -2.72 -6.43
CA ILE A 163 -23.51 -1.80 -7.12
C ILE A 163 -24.69 -2.59 -7.68
N ASN A 164 -25.89 -2.26 -7.23
CA ASN A 164 -27.13 -2.86 -7.73
C ASN A 164 -27.84 -1.89 -8.67
N PHE A 165 -27.40 -1.84 -9.93
CA PHE A 165 -28.15 -1.11 -10.95
C PHE A 165 -29.40 -1.91 -11.31
N PRO A 166 -30.59 -1.29 -11.42
CA PRO A 166 -31.74 -1.95 -11.99
C PRO A 166 -31.45 -2.28 -13.45
N ILE A 167 -31.24 -3.57 -13.74
CA ILE A 167 -30.91 -4.07 -15.08
C ILE A 167 -32.19 -4.27 -15.91
N ASP A 168 -33.33 -4.50 -15.25
CA ASP A 168 -34.61 -4.71 -15.93
C ASP A 168 -35.49 -3.44 -15.90
N PRO A 169 -35.71 -2.79 -17.06
CA PRO A 169 -36.62 -1.64 -17.16
C PRO A 169 -38.10 -2.01 -16.89
N TYR A 170 -38.43 -3.30 -16.74
CA TYR A 170 -39.77 -3.80 -16.48
C TYR A 170 -39.98 -4.38 -15.07
N GLU A 171 -38.94 -4.45 -14.23
CA GLU A 171 -39.05 -4.98 -12.85
C GLU A 171 -39.97 -4.14 -11.94
N PHE A 172 -40.25 -2.89 -12.30
CA PHE A 172 -41.06 -1.96 -11.52
C PHE A 172 -42.50 -1.78 -12.05
N ARG A 173 -43.00 -2.68 -12.88
CA ARG A 173 -44.35 -2.59 -13.47
C ARG A 173 -45.38 -3.43 -12.75
#